data_AF-A0A168FAG0-F1
#
_entry.id   AF-A0A168FAG0-F1
#
_cell.length_a   1.000
_cell.length_b   1.000
_cell.length_c   1.000
_cell.angle_alpha   90.00
_cell.angle_beta   90.00
_cell.angle_gamma   90.00
#
_symmetry.space_group_name_H-M   'P 1'
#
loop_
_entity.id
_entity.type
_entity.pdbx_description
1 polymer ?
#
loop_
_entity_poly.entity_id
_entity_poly.type
_entity_poly.pdbx_seq_one_letter_code
_entity_poly.pdbx_strand_id
1 'polypeptide(L)'
;MFWHEKASEFILSASNDNFDVTFANYSKNQVSAEPYEDLVPPILHHIALGDHEGRWKGRWGDAVQSCLDIHPGWESHIWTDDNAGKFVAEKFPELKSLWDSYHYPVERIDALRYMLLYAYGGVILDMDLKCKRALGPLRRFSFVAPEAHPTGFSIGFMMANKGNRFVGDIVRNLTVYNKQWLGLPYATVMFSTGCHFASVIHVYESNRTDLKILPGPMHSLNGRASTPIFDHLGSSSWHSYDAKLIVTIGSRINLILFFFVGVALALFLRRRSLLRRF
;
A
#
# COMPACT_ATOMS: atom_id res chain seq x y z
N MET A 1 -15.35 2.30 -15.05
CA MET A 1 -13.90 2.06 -15.06
C MET A 1 -13.61 0.98 -14.05
N PHE A 2 -13.02 -0.13 -14.47
CA PHE A 2 -12.61 -1.23 -13.58
C PHE A 2 -11.09 -1.18 -13.43
N TRP A 3 -10.55 -1.53 -12.26
CA TRP A 3 -9.10 -1.44 -12.06
C TRP A 3 -8.33 -2.30 -13.07
N HIS A 4 -8.81 -3.51 -13.37
CA HIS A 4 -8.24 -4.42 -14.38
C HIS A 4 -8.47 -4.02 -15.85
N GLU A 5 -9.17 -2.93 -16.13
CA GLU A 5 -9.26 -2.40 -17.49
C GLU A 5 -7.84 -2.12 -17.99
N LYS A 6 -7.44 -2.66 -19.16
CA LYS A 6 -6.07 -2.57 -19.68
C LYS A 6 -4.97 -3.10 -18.74
N ALA A 7 -5.29 -4.07 -17.88
CA ALA A 7 -4.34 -4.70 -16.96
C ALA A 7 -3.05 -5.17 -17.62
N SER A 8 -3.10 -5.66 -18.86
CA SER A 8 -1.91 -6.11 -19.60
C SER A 8 -0.86 -5.02 -19.82
N GLU A 9 -1.21 -3.74 -19.75
CA GLU A 9 -0.27 -2.62 -19.96
C GLU A 9 0.56 -2.32 -18.70
N PHE A 10 0.02 -2.62 -17.51
CA PHE A 10 0.62 -2.22 -16.23
C PHE A 10 0.92 -3.40 -15.29
N ILE A 11 0.26 -4.55 -15.43
CA ILE A 11 0.66 -5.77 -14.71
C ILE A 11 1.89 -6.36 -15.40
N LEU A 12 2.97 -6.51 -14.64
CA LEU A 12 4.25 -7.00 -15.13
C LEU A 12 4.13 -8.40 -15.70
N SER A 13 4.74 -8.59 -16.88
CA SER A 13 4.80 -9.88 -17.56
C SER A 13 6.07 -10.02 -18.40
N ALA A 14 6.47 -11.27 -18.64
CA ALA A 14 7.59 -11.55 -19.53
C ALA A 14 7.33 -11.06 -20.96
N SER A 15 6.09 -11.19 -21.46
CA SER A 15 5.75 -10.85 -22.84
C SER A 15 5.76 -9.36 -23.13
N ASN A 16 5.31 -8.53 -22.19
CA ASN A 16 5.13 -7.09 -22.43
C ASN A 16 6.31 -6.27 -21.92
N ASP A 17 6.98 -6.73 -20.86
CA ASP A 17 8.00 -5.93 -20.16
C ASP A 17 9.42 -6.50 -20.30
N ASN A 18 9.54 -7.71 -20.88
CA ASN A 18 10.77 -8.50 -20.85
C ASN A 18 11.30 -8.62 -19.41
N PHE A 19 10.41 -9.01 -18.49
CA PHE A 19 10.70 -9.12 -17.06
C PHE A 19 10.28 -10.48 -16.51
N ASP A 20 11.20 -11.20 -15.87
CA ASP A 20 10.91 -12.48 -15.22
C ASP A 20 10.30 -12.26 -13.83
N VAL A 21 8.96 -12.29 -13.77
CA VAL A 21 8.22 -12.10 -12.51
C VAL A 21 8.47 -13.20 -11.47
N THR A 22 9.10 -14.32 -11.83
CA THR A 22 9.48 -15.36 -10.85
C THR A 22 10.77 -15.03 -10.12
N PHE A 23 11.53 -14.05 -10.63
CA PHE A 23 12.88 -13.69 -10.19
C PHE A 23 13.89 -14.85 -10.26
N ALA A 24 13.60 -15.91 -11.01
CA ALA A 24 14.50 -17.04 -11.17
C ALA A 24 15.76 -16.66 -11.97
N ASN A 25 15.61 -15.77 -12.95
CA ASN A 25 16.70 -15.32 -13.83
C ASN A 25 17.56 -14.19 -13.25
N TYR A 26 17.23 -13.67 -12.06
CA TYR A 26 18.01 -12.63 -11.39
C TYR A 26 18.83 -13.22 -10.24
N SER A 27 20.05 -12.70 -10.06
CA SER A 27 20.85 -13.02 -8.88
C SER A 27 20.12 -12.56 -7.62
N LYS A 28 20.20 -13.36 -6.54
CA LYS A 28 19.58 -13.00 -5.25
C LYS A 28 20.07 -11.67 -4.70
N ASN A 29 21.30 -11.27 -5.04
CA ASN A 29 21.95 -10.05 -4.54
C ASN A 29 22.08 -8.98 -5.63
N GLN A 30 21.28 -9.04 -6.69
CA GLN A 30 21.28 -8.03 -7.74
C GLN A 30 20.64 -6.73 -7.22
N VAL A 31 21.46 -5.73 -6.93
CA VAL A 31 21.04 -4.45 -6.35
C VAL A 31 20.79 -3.35 -7.40
N SER A 32 21.08 -3.61 -8.68
CA SER A 32 20.84 -2.69 -9.80
C SER A 32 19.91 -3.29 -10.86
N ALA A 33 19.37 -2.42 -11.69
CA ALA A 33 18.51 -2.72 -12.83
C ALA A 33 19.25 -3.28 -14.05
N GLU A 34 20.57 -3.49 -13.98
CA GLU A 34 21.42 -3.90 -15.11
C GLU A 34 20.77 -4.98 -15.99
N PRO A 35 20.76 -4.80 -17.34
CA PRO A 35 21.44 -3.75 -18.11
C PRO A 35 20.65 -2.44 -18.25
N TYR A 36 19.56 -2.26 -17.51
CA TYR A 36 18.71 -1.07 -17.58
C TYR A 36 19.18 0.03 -16.63
N GLU A 37 18.77 1.27 -16.90
CA GLU A 37 18.99 2.40 -15.99
C GLU A 37 18.23 2.20 -14.66
N ASP A 38 18.88 2.58 -13.57
CA ASP A 38 18.29 2.64 -12.25
C ASP A 38 17.43 3.91 -12.09
N LEU A 39 16.12 3.81 -12.34
CA LEU A 39 15.18 4.94 -12.16
C LEU A 39 14.85 5.20 -10.68
N VAL A 40 14.79 4.14 -9.88
CA VAL A 40 14.48 4.22 -8.44
C VAL A 40 15.79 4.36 -7.63
N PRO A 41 15.93 5.37 -6.77
CA PRO A 41 17.13 5.52 -5.95
C PRO A 41 17.24 4.40 -4.91
N PRO A 42 18.46 3.98 -4.52
CA PRO A 42 18.70 2.84 -3.63
C PRO A 42 18.48 3.22 -2.16
N ILE A 43 17.24 3.51 -1.78
CA ILE A 43 16.85 3.97 -0.44
C ILE A 43 15.73 3.08 0.09
N LEU A 44 15.92 2.50 1.28
CA LEU A 44 14.92 1.71 1.99
C LEU A 44 14.26 2.55 3.10
N HIS A 45 12.94 2.54 3.14
CA HIS A 45 12.14 3.24 4.13
C HIS A 45 11.24 2.25 4.89
N HIS A 46 11.44 2.15 6.20
CA HIS A 46 10.53 1.47 7.11
C HIS A 46 9.92 2.48 8.08
N ILE A 47 8.68 2.23 8.51
CA ILE A 47 7.91 3.17 9.34
C ILE A 47 7.50 2.48 10.66
N ALA A 48 7.90 3.07 11.78
CA ALA A 48 7.71 2.59 13.15
C ALA A 48 6.96 3.62 14.02
N LEU A 49 5.93 4.27 13.48
CA LEU A 49 5.13 5.24 14.24
C LEU A 49 4.33 4.57 15.36
N GLY A 50 4.21 5.26 16.49
CA GLY A 50 3.54 4.76 17.69
C GLY A 50 4.36 3.77 18.51
N ASP A 51 5.64 3.56 18.18
CA ASP A 51 6.55 2.68 18.91
C ASP A 51 7.68 3.45 19.61
N HIS A 52 7.31 4.17 20.67
CA HIS A 52 8.21 5.02 21.45
C HIS A 52 9.32 4.25 22.20
N GLU A 53 9.21 2.93 22.34
CA GLU A 53 10.16 2.09 23.08
C GLU A 53 11.02 1.20 22.17
N GLY A 54 10.87 1.30 20.84
CA GLY A 54 11.60 0.47 19.90
C GLY A 54 11.27 -1.03 19.97
N ARG A 55 10.07 -1.38 20.44
CA ARG A 55 9.56 -2.76 20.51
C ARG A 55 9.45 -3.42 19.14
N TRP A 56 9.37 -2.62 18.07
CA TRP A 56 9.42 -3.07 16.68
C TRP A 56 10.64 -3.95 16.42
N LYS A 57 11.78 -3.69 17.09
CA LYS A 57 13.00 -4.50 16.93
C LYS A 57 12.78 -5.95 17.36
N GLY A 58 12.09 -6.19 18.46
CA GLY A 58 11.81 -7.56 18.92
C GLY A 58 10.79 -8.29 18.04
N ARG A 59 9.85 -7.55 17.45
CA ARG A 59 8.75 -8.12 16.65
C ARG A 59 9.12 -8.33 15.17
N TRP A 60 9.91 -7.42 14.63
CA TRP A 60 10.16 -7.28 13.19
C TRP A 60 11.63 -7.01 12.85
N GLY A 61 12.52 -6.93 13.84
CA GLY A 61 13.94 -6.62 13.62
C GLY A 61 14.61 -7.57 12.63
N ASP A 62 14.36 -8.88 12.73
CA ASP A 62 14.90 -9.88 11.81
C ASP A 62 14.40 -9.69 10.37
N ALA A 63 13.14 -9.26 10.19
CA ALA A 63 12.57 -9.00 8.88
C ALA A 63 13.22 -7.75 8.26
N VAL A 64 13.27 -6.64 9.01
CA VAL A 64 13.95 -5.42 8.58
C VAL A 64 15.43 -5.68 8.28
N GLN A 65 16.14 -6.39 9.16
CA GLN A 65 17.57 -6.69 8.99
C GLN A 65 17.83 -7.53 7.74
N SER A 66 16.98 -8.51 7.44
CA SER A 66 17.12 -9.30 6.21
C SER A 66 17.08 -8.45 4.93
N CYS A 67 16.34 -7.36 4.95
CA CYS A 67 16.30 -6.42 3.84
C CYS A 67 17.56 -5.57 3.78
N LEU A 68 18.12 -5.14 4.91
CA LEU A 68 19.40 -4.43 4.94
C LEU A 68 20.55 -5.31 4.42
N ASP A 69 20.61 -6.56 4.85
CA ASP A 69 21.68 -7.50 4.52
C ASP A 69 21.72 -7.83 3.01
N ILE A 70 20.55 -7.92 2.38
CA ILE A 70 20.41 -8.23 0.95
C ILE A 70 20.66 -7.03 0.04
N HIS A 71 20.61 -5.80 0.57
CA HIS A 71 20.78 -4.55 -0.18
C HIS A 71 22.04 -3.79 0.27
N PRO A 72 23.25 -4.37 0.14
CA PRO A 72 24.47 -3.69 0.53
C PRO A 72 24.64 -2.38 -0.26
N GLY A 73 25.04 -1.32 0.43
CA GLY A 73 25.26 0.00 -0.16
C GLY A 73 24.01 0.86 -0.38
N TRP A 74 22.81 0.35 -0.08
CA TRP A 74 21.59 1.15 -0.09
C TRP A 74 21.49 1.98 1.19
N GLU A 75 20.98 3.20 1.08
CA GLU A 75 20.63 4.02 2.24
C GLU A 75 19.39 3.42 2.93
N SER A 76 19.30 3.54 4.26
CA SER A 76 18.14 3.07 5.00
C SER A 76 17.69 4.05 6.07
N HIS A 77 16.38 4.25 6.14
CA HIS A 77 15.73 5.06 7.16
C HIS A 77 14.66 4.26 7.92
N ILE A 78 14.67 4.43 9.24
CA ILE A 78 13.57 4.08 10.12
C ILE A 78 12.87 5.37 10.52
N TRP A 79 11.61 5.51 10.10
CA TRP A 79 10.78 6.67 10.41
C TRP A 79 9.99 6.44 11.69
N THR A 80 10.19 7.29 12.68
CA THR A 80 9.59 7.22 14.02
C THR A 80 8.83 8.51 14.31
N ASP A 81 8.12 8.57 15.43
CA ASP A 81 7.42 9.79 15.84
C ASP A 81 8.36 11.00 15.98
N ASP A 82 9.65 10.78 16.30
CA ASP A 82 10.64 11.83 16.50
C ASP A 82 11.11 12.51 15.21
N ASN A 83 11.07 11.82 14.07
CA ASN A 83 11.59 12.30 12.80
C ASN A 83 10.51 12.48 11.72
N ALA A 84 9.43 11.69 11.73
CA ALA A 84 8.39 11.77 10.72
C ALA A 84 7.62 13.09 10.78
N GLY A 85 7.26 13.54 12.00
CA GLY A 85 6.55 14.81 12.17
C GLY A 85 7.36 16.02 11.71
N LYS A 86 8.69 16.00 11.89
CA LYS A 86 9.60 17.04 11.41
C LYS A 86 9.70 17.02 9.89
N PHE A 87 9.90 15.85 9.31
CA PHE A 87 9.90 15.68 7.86
C PHE A 87 8.64 16.23 7.21
N VAL A 88 7.46 15.91 7.75
CA VAL A 88 6.19 16.44 7.23
C VAL A 88 6.14 17.96 7.37
N ALA A 89 6.52 18.52 8.52
CA ALA A 89 6.49 19.97 8.72
C ALA A 89 7.46 20.72 7.78
N GLU A 90 8.60 20.12 7.44
CA GLU A 90 9.63 20.73 6.58
C GLU A 90 9.35 20.55 5.09
N LYS A 91 8.86 19.38 4.66
CA LYS A 91 8.70 19.02 3.24
C LYS A 91 7.29 19.21 2.72
N PHE A 92 6.29 19.12 3.60
CA PHE A 92 4.86 19.23 3.26
C PHE A 92 4.12 20.09 4.31
N PRO A 93 4.57 21.33 4.58
CA PRO A 93 3.97 22.19 5.60
C PRO A 93 2.46 22.38 5.41
N GLU A 94 1.98 22.40 4.16
CA GLU A 94 0.58 22.49 3.79
C GLU A 94 -0.25 21.26 4.20
N LEU A 95 0.38 20.09 4.38
CA LEU A 95 -0.26 18.86 4.84
C LEU A 95 -0.07 18.64 6.34
N LYS A 96 0.68 19.49 7.05
CA LYS A 96 0.96 19.29 8.48
C LYS A 96 -0.30 19.28 9.34
N SER A 97 -1.25 20.19 9.07
CA SER A 97 -2.54 20.19 9.80
C SER A 97 -3.35 18.94 9.52
N LEU A 98 -3.32 18.42 8.28
CA LEU A 98 -3.97 17.16 7.93
C LEU A 98 -3.33 15.99 8.69
N TRP A 99 -1.99 15.92 8.65
CA TRP A 99 -1.19 14.92 9.33
C TRP A 99 -1.52 14.81 10.82
N ASP A 100 -1.59 15.94 11.52
CA ASP A 100 -1.92 15.98 12.95
C ASP A 100 -3.38 15.62 13.23
N SER A 101 -4.26 15.78 12.24
CA SER A 101 -5.71 15.53 12.38
C SER A 101 -6.13 14.09 12.11
N TYR A 102 -5.26 13.25 11.56
CA TYR A 102 -5.58 11.85 11.28
C TYR A 102 -6.01 11.12 12.55
N HIS A 103 -7.18 10.50 12.48
CA HIS A 103 -7.80 9.89 13.66
C HIS A 103 -7.15 8.57 14.01
N TYR A 104 -6.81 7.76 13.00
CA TYR A 104 -6.16 6.48 13.19
C TYR A 104 -4.65 6.58 12.94
N PRO A 105 -3.78 6.05 13.82
CA PRO A 105 -2.33 6.09 13.63
C PRO A 105 -1.86 5.51 12.29
N VAL A 106 -2.55 4.48 11.77
CA VAL A 106 -2.23 3.88 10.47
C VAL A 106 -2.44 4.84 9.30
N GLU A 107 -3.37 5.80 9.38
CA GLU A 107 -3.54 6.80 8.32
C GLU A 107 -2.31 7.70 8.18
N ARG A 108 -1.63 8.00 9.30
CA ARG A 108 -0.34 8.70 9.30
C ARG A 108 0.74 7.84 8.66
N ILE A 109 0.80 6.54 8.97
CA ILE A 109 1.75 5.62 8.35
C ILE A 109 1.53 5.59 6.84
N ASP A 110 0.30 5.36 6.40
CA ASP A 110 -0.10 5.30 5.00
C ASP A 110 0.25 6.60 4.26
N ALA A 111 -0.14 7.75 4.79
CA ALA A 111 0.17 9.06 4.23
C ALA A 111 1.69 9.31 4.12
N LEU A 112 2.46 8.91 5.15
CA LEU A 112 3.91 9.05 5.17
C LEU A 112 4.57 8.24 4.06
N ARG A 113 4.08 7.03 3.75
CA ARG A 113 4.63 6.20 2.67
C ARG A 113 4.68 6.98 1.35
N TYR A 114 3.60 7.66 0.99
CA TYR A 114 3.51 8.43 -0.25
C TYR A 114 4.39 9.69 -0.21
N MET A 115 4.39 10.41 0.92
CA MET A 115 5.20 11.62 1.09
C MET A 115 6.70 11.31 0.98
N LEU A 116 7.16 10.20 1.57
CA LEU A 116 8.54 9.73 1.49
C LEU A 116 8.92 9.37 0.06
N LEU A 117 8.12 8.53 -0.61
CA LEU A 117 8.35 8.16 -2.00
C LEU A 117 8.36 9.37 -2.94
N TYR A 118 7.48 10.36 -2.70
CA TYR A 118 7.49 11.57 -3.51
C TYR A 118 8.76 12.41 -3.29
N ALA A 119 9.13 12.64 -2.02
CA ALA A 119 10.24 13.51 -1.65
C ALA A 119 11.62 12.91 -1.96
N TYR A 120 11.79 11.61 -1.73
CA TYR A 120 13.08 10.92 -1.83
C TYR A 120 13.13 9.88 -2.96
N GLY A 121 11.99 9.36 -3.41
CA GLY A 121 11.93 8.13 -4.19
C GLY A 121 12.20 6.92 -3.29
N GLY A 122 12.72 5.85 -3.87
CA GLY A 122 13.20 4.70 -3.14
C GLY A 122 12.13 3.64 -2.95
N VAL A 123 12.20 2.93 -1.82
CA VAL A 123 11.39 1.75 -1.54
C VAL A 123 10.78 1.84 -0.15
N ILE A 124 9.46 1.70 -0.11
CA ILE A 124 8.69 1.50 1.12
C ILE A 124 8.49 0.01 1.35
N LEU A 125 8.77 -0.42 2.58
CA LEU A 125 8.55 -1.78 3.05
C LEU A 125 7.81 -1.76 4.40
N ASP A 126 6.75 -2.54 4.50
CA ASP A 126 6.17 -2.90 5.79
C ASP A 126 7.22 -3.63 6.63
N MET A 127 7.19 -3.40 7.95
CA MET A 127 8.21 -3.94 8.86
C MET A 127 8.22 -5.47 8.91
N ASP A 128 7.13 -6.11 8.52
CA ASP A 128 6.95 -7.55 8.57
C ASP A 128 7.24 -8.26 7.23
N LEU A 129 7.89 -7.56 6.30
CA LEU A 129 8.42 -8.12 5.07
C LEU A 129 9.88 -8.56 5.27
N LYS A 130 10.10 -9.86 5.30
CA LYS A 130 11.45 -10.44 5.30
C LYS A 130 11.93 -10.60 3.87
N CYS A 131 12.99 -9.91 3.48
CA CYS A 131 13.55 -10.00 2.13
C CYS A 131 14.23 -11.35 1.88
N LYS A 132 14.01 -11.90 0.68
CA LYS A 132 14.64 -13.14 0.17
C LYS A 132 15.57 -12.86 -1.01
N ARG A 133 15.35 -11.74 -1.68
CA ARG A 133 16.07 -11.30 -2.88
C ARG A 133 16.14 -9.77 -2.91
N ALA A 134 17.18 -9.27 -3.56
CA ALA A 134 17.39 -7.85 -3.80
C ALA A 134 16.40 -7.32 -4.84
N LEU A 135 16.03 -6.06 -4.67
CA LEU A 135 15.02 -5.37 -5.46
C LEU A 135 15.60 -4.66 -6.70
N GLY A 136 16.89 -4.83 -6.98
CA GLY A 136 17.59 -4.19 -8.09
C GLY A 136 16.89 -4.31 -9.44
N PRO A 137 16.46 -5.52 -9.89
CA PRO A 137 15.79 -5.67 -11.17
C PRO A 137 14.54 -4.79 -11.36
N LEU A 138 13.85 -4.44 -10.27
CA LEU A 138 12.63 -3.61 -10.33
C LEU A 138 12.93 -2.12 -10.50
N ARG A 139 14.18 -1.68 -10.27
CA ARG A 139 14.57 -0.26 -10.36
C ARG A 139 14.52 0.29 -11.77
N ARG A 140 14.35 -0.55 -12.79
CA ARG A 140 14.11 -0.14 -14.19
C ARG A 140 12.72 0.45 -14.43
N PHE A 141 11.81 0.38 -13.46
CA PHE A 141 10.45 0.88 -13.56
C PHE A 141 10.27 2.10 -12.65
N SER A 142 9.54 3.11 -13.11
CA SER A 142 9.37 4.37 -12.37
C SER A 142 8.45 4.24 -11.16
N PHE A 143 7.55 3.25 -11.16
CA PHE A 143 6.73 2.86 -10.02
C PHE A 143 6.50 1.34 -10.03
N VAL A 144 6.58 0.70 -8.86
CA VAL A 144 6.24 -0.72 -8.67
C VAL A 144 5.46 -0.93 -7.38
N ALA A 145 4.38 -1.72 -7.42
CA ALA A 145 3.69 -2.25 -6.24
C ALA A 145 3.12 -3.66 -6.52
N PRO A 146 2.76 -4.48 -5.52
CA PRO A 146 2.15 -5.79 -5.77
C PRO A 146 0.63 -5.71 -5.84
N GLU A 147 0.01 -6.57 -6.65
CA GLU A 147 -1.45 -6.67 -6.74
C GLU A 147 -2.07 -7.08 -5.39
N ALA A 148 -3.09 -6.34 -4.96
CA ALA A 148 -3.87 -6.60 -3.76
C ALA A 148 -5.12 -7.44 -4.09
N HIS A 149 -5.58 -8.19 -3.09
CA HIS A 149 -6.83 -8.95 -3.21
C HIS A 149 -7.96 -8.19 -2.48
N PRO A 150 -9.17 -8.06 -3.05
CA PRO A 150 -9.63 -8.64 -4.33
C PRO A 150 -9.33 -7.77 -5.57
N THR A 151 -8.97 -6.49 -5.40
CA THR A 151 -8.66 -5.59 -6.51
C THR A 151 -7.79 -4.43 -6.02
N GLY A 152 -6.99 -3.85 -6.92
CA GLY A 152 -6.06 -2.77 -6.59
C GLY A 152 -4.63 -3.27 -6.38
N PHE A 153 -3.79 -2.43 -5.79
CA PHE A 153 -2.42 -2.77 -5.40
C PHE A 153 -2.21 -2.56 -3.91
N SER A 154 -1.32 -3.32 -3.29
CA SER A 154 -0.96 -3.18 -1.89
C SER A 154 0.04 -2.05 -1.70
N ILE A 155 -0.07 -1.34 -0.58
CA ILE A 155 0.83 -0.24 -0.22
C ILE A 155 1.89 -0.68 0.81
N GLY A 156 1.89 -1.97 1.19
CA GLY A 156 2.90 -2.53 2.10
C GLY A 156 4.27 -2.75 1.44
N PHE A 157 4.32 -2.75 0.11
CA PHE A 157 5.54 -2.65 -0.68
C PHE A 157 5.29 -1.71 -1.85
N MET A 158 6.11 -0.66 -1.98
CA MET A 158 6.06 0.26 -3.11
C MET A 158 7.46 0.75 -3.45
N MET A 159 7.77 0.88 -4.73
CA MET A 159 8.99 1.50 -5.24
C MET A 159 8.62 2.66 -6.15
N ALA A 160 9.35 3.77 -6.09
CA ALA A 160 9.15 4.88 -7.03
C ALA A 160 10.42 5.71 -7.25
N ASN A 161 10.54 6.30 -8.43
CA ASN A 161 11.54 7.35 -8.66
C ASN A 161 11.17 8.63 -7.89
N LYS A 162 12.17 9.45 -7.56
CA LYS A 162 11.95 10.73 -6.86
C LYS A 162 11.05 11.64 -7.70
N GLY A 163 10.05 12.26 -7.06
CA GLY A 163 9.12 13.16 -7.73
C GLY A 163 8.15 12.47 -8.70
N ASN A 164 7.94 11.15 -8.58
CA ASN A 164 7.02 10.40 -9.42
C ASN A 164 5.64 11.08 -9.50
N ARG A 165 5.15 11.32 -10.72
CA ARG A 165 3.91 12.07 -10.97
C ARG A 165 2.71 11.44 -10.28
N PHE A 166 2.54 10.13 -10.44
CA PHE A 166 1.44 9.36 -9.85
C PHE A 166 1.49 9.38 -8.32
N VAL A 167 2.67 9.17 -7.71
CA VAL A 167 2.82 9.29 -6.24
C VAL A 167 2.47 10.72 -5.79
N GLY A 168 2.85 11.74 -6.55
CA GLY A 168 2.44 13.12 -6.30
C GLY A 168 0.93 13.33 -6.39
N ASP A 169 0.24 12.66 -7.32
CA ASP A 169 -1.23 12.67 -7.42
C ASP A 169 -1.89 12.01 -6.19
N ILE A 170 -1.31 10.93 -5.66
CA ILE A 170 -1.75 10.34 -4.38
C ILE A 170 -1.61 11.37 -3.26
N VAL A 171 -0.42 11.98 -3.10
CA VAL A 171 -0.16 12.97 -2.04
C VAL A 171 -1.13 14.16 -2.12
N ARG A 172 -1.36 14.71 -3.31
CA ARG A 172 -2.30 15.83 -3.53
C ARG A 172 -3.74 15.51 -3.13
N ASN A 173 -4.15 14.24 -3.22
CA ASN A 173 -5.51 13.81 -2.92
C ASN A 173 -5.74 13.41 -1.46
N LEU A 174 -4.70 13.36 -0.61
CA LEU A 174 -4.84 12.98 0.81
C LEU A 174 -5.88 13.84 1.55
N THR A 175 -5.89 15.16 1.31
CA THR A 175 -6.86 16.08 1.94
C THR A 175 -8.29 15.82 1.47
N VAL A 176 -8.48 15.55 0.18
CA VAL A 176 -9.81 15.31 -0.41
C VAL A 176 -10.41 14.02 0.12
N TYR A 177 -9.59 12.99 0.31
CA TYR A 177 -10.01 11.66 0.73
C TYR A 177 -10.00 11.44 2.25
N ASN A 178 -9.54 12.40 3.05
CA ASN A 178 -9.69 12.35 4.52
C ASN A 178 -11.17 12.44 4.92
N LYS A 179 -11.85 11.30 4.92
CA LYS A 179 -13.27 11.14 5.22
C LYS A 179 -13.44 10.06 6.29
N GLN A 180 -14.27 10.33 7.29
CA GLN A 180 -14.64 9.36 8.31
C GLN A 180 -15.85 8.54 7.82
N TRP A 181 -15.72 7.21 7.80
CA TRP A 181 -16.75 6.33 7.23
C TRP A 181 -17.64 5.75 8.32
N LEU A 182 -18.62 6.53 8.79
CA LEU A 182 -19.68 6.10 9.72
C LEU A 182 -19.18 5.37 10.98
N GLY A 183 -17.98 5.73 11.47
CA GLY A 183 -17.38 5.07 12.63
C GLY A 183 -16.87 3.65 12.35
N LEU A 184 -16.56 3.31 11.09
CA LEU A 184 -15.93 2.06 10.68
C LEU A 184 -14.41 2.29 10.47
N PRO A 185 -13.55 1.88 11.42
CA PRO A 185 -12.11 2.13 11.33
C PRO A 185 -11.45 1.55 10.08
N TYR A 186 -11.70 0.28 9.77
CA TYR A 186 -11.10 -0.39 8.61
C TYR A 186 -11.51 0.28 7.30
N ALA A 187 -12.81 0.58 7.15
CA ALA A 187 -13.29 1.31 5.98
C ALA A 187 -12.64 2.70 5.89
N THR A 188 -12.59 3.42 7.01
CA THR A 188 -11.99 4.76 7.05
C THR A 188 -10.56 4.75 6.56
N VAL A 189 -9.72 3.90 7.13
CA VAL A 189 -8.30 3.76 6.74
C VAL A 189 -8.17 3.40 5.26
N MET A 190 -8.86 2.34 4.81
CA MET A 190 -8.75 1.83 3.44
C MET A 190 -9.12 2.87 2.38
N PHE A 191 -10.17 3.66 2.63
CA PHE A 191 -10.70 4.64 1.69
C PHE A 191 -10.08 6.04 1.84
N SER A 192 -9.42 6.36 2.96
CA SER A 192 -8.80 7.67 3.18
C SER A 192 -7.35 7.74 2.72
N THR A 193 -6.57 6.72 3.07
CA THR A 193 -5.10 6.71 2.93
C THR A 193 -4.56 5.35 2.50
N GLY A 194 -5.33 4.27 2.70
CA GLY A 194 -4.93 2.90 2.42
C GLY A 194 -4.91 2.52 0.94
N CYS A 195 -4.75 1.21 0.69
CA CYS A 195 -4.57 0.68 -0.66
C CYS A 195 -5.77 0.92 -1.59
N HIS A 196 -7.01 1.00 -1.07
CA HIS A 196 -8.15 1.29 -1.92
C HIS A 196 -8.12 2.74 -2.42
N PHE A 197 -7.83 3.70 -1.54
CA PHE A 197 -7.60 5.10 -1.93
C PHE A 197 -6.56 5.21 -3.04
N ALA A 198 -5.36 4.65 -2.84
CA ALA A 198 -4.29 4.72 -3.82
C ALA A 198 -4.66 4.03 -5.14
N SER A 199 -5.39 2.91 -5.07
CA SER A 199 -5.90 2.20 -6.24
C SER A 199 -6.95 3.00 -7.01
N VAL A 200 -7.79 3.78 -6.33
CA VAL A 200 -8.75 4.70 -6.98
C VAL A 200 -8.01 5.77 -7.75
N ILE A 201 -6.98 6.41 -7.17
CA ILE A 201 -6.15 7.38 -7.89
C ILE A 201 -5.50 6.72 -9.11
N HIS A 202 -4.97 5.51 -8.97
CA HIS A 202 -4.40 4.75 -10.08
C HIS A 202 -5.40 4.55 -11.22
N VAL A 203 -6.65 4.18 -10.93
CA VAL A 203 -7.69 4.03 -11.95
C VAL A 203 -7.89 5.30 -12.77
N TYR A 204 -7.78 6.48 -12.16
CA TYR A 204 -7.97 7.77 -12.84
C TYR A 204 -6.76 8.25 -13.66
N GLU A 205 -5.62 7.58 -13.60
CA GLU A 205 -4.48 7.92 -14.44
C GLU A 205 -4.77 7.62 -15.91
N SER A 206 -4.56 8.63 -16.77
CA SER A 206 -4.81 8.51 -18.21
C SER A 206 -3.86 7.53 -18.91
N ASN A 207 -2.65 7.36 -18.36
CA ASN A 207 -1.66 6.39 -18.79
C ASN A 207 -1.09 5.65 -17.58
N ARG A 208 -1.24 4.34 -17.56
CA ARG A 208 -0.79 3.47 -16.47
C ARG A 208 0.39 2.57 -16.87
N THR A 209 0.87 2.66 -18.10
CA THR A 209 1.89 1.76 -18.64
C THR A 209 3.15 1.74 -17.78
N ASP A 210 3.55 2.87 -17.20
CA ASP A 210 4.76 2.95 -16.35
C ASP A 210 4.48 2.67 -14.86
N LEU A 211 3.22 2.44 -14.48
CA LEU A 211 2.79 2.19 -13.10
C LEU A 211 2.72 0.68 -12.85
N LYS A 212 3.88 0.05 -12.78
CA LYS A 212 4.00 -1.40 -12.86
C LYS A 212 3.48 -2.11 -11.61
N ILE A 213 2.71 -3.17 -11.82
CA ILE A 213 2.15 -4.00 -10.75
C ILE A 213 2.69 -5.42 -10.84
N LEU A 214 3.27 -5.94 -9.75
CA LEU A 214 3.65 -7.34 -9.66
C LEU A 214 2.39 -8.23 -9.58
N PRO A 215 2.29 -9.29 -10.40
CA PRO A 215 1.06 -10.06 -10.53
C PRO A 215 0.72 -10.89 -9.28
N GLY A 216 -0.55 -10.86 -8.90
CA GLY A 216 -1.15 -11.79 -7.95
C GLY A 216 -1.48 -13.15 -8.61
N PRO A 217 -1.60 -14.24 -7.83
CA PRO A 217 -1.34 -14.32 -6.39
C PRO A 217 0.15 -14.42 -6.03
N MET A 218 1.05 -14.55 -7.03
CA MET A 218 2.48 -14.84 -6.82
C MET A 218 3.18 -13.84 -5.89
N HIS A 219 2.86 -12.56 -6.04
CA HIS A 219 3.45 -11.46 -5.26
C HIS A 219 2.49 -10.83 -4.26
N SER A 220 1.30 -11.38 -4.07
CA SER A 220 0.30 -10.80 -3.18
C SER A 220 0.73 -10.87 -1.72
N LEU A 221 0.65 -9.72 -1.03
CA LEU A 221 1.01 -9.57 0.39
C LEU A 221 -0.24 -9.62 1.27
N ASN A 222 -0.87 -10.79 1.36
CA ASN A 222 -2.10 -10.98 2.14
C ASN A 222 -1.92 -12.05 3.22
N GLY A 223 -2.04 -11.68 4.50
CA GLY A 223 -1.79 -12.60 5.61
C GLY A 223 -0.38 -13.19 5.56
N ARG A 224 -0.15 -14.33 6.20
CA ARG A 224 1.17 -14.98 6.11
C ARG A 224 1.37 -15.59 4.73
N ALA A 225 2.38 -15.14 3.99
CA ALA A 225 2.63 -15.56 2.62
C ALA A 225 4.14 -15.64 2.32
N SER A 226 4.52 -16.50 1.39
CA SER A 226 5.89 -16.57 0.86
C SER A 226 5.83 -16.29 -0.63
N THR A 227 6.39 -15.17 -1.05
CA THR A 227 6.52 -14.75 -2.45
C THR A 227 7.95 -15.02 -2.95
N PRO A 228 8.24 -14.79 -4.25
CA PRO A 228 9.61 -14.85 -4.75
C PRO A 228 10.56 -13.84 -4.09
N ILE A 229 10.04 -12.70 -3.62
CA ILE A 229 10.84 -11.58 -3.11
C ILE A 229 10.83 -11.53 -1.57
N PHE A 230 9.71 -11.88 -0.94
CA PHE A 230 9.50 -11.70 0.49
C PHE A 230 8.90 -12.95 1.16
N ASP A 231 9.23 -13.16 2.44
CA ASP A 231 8.35 -13.87 3.36
C ASP A 231 7.59 -12.80 4.16
N HIS A 232 6.28 -12.70 3.95
CA HIS A 232 5.39 -11.78 4.65
C HIS A 232 4.87 -12.46 5.91
N LEU A 233 5.19 -11.87 7.07
CA LEU A 233 4.88 -12.47 8.37
C LEU A 233 3.39 -12.36 8.74
N GLY A 234 2.63 -11.51 8.02
CA GLY A 234 1.17 -11.45 8.09
C GLY A 234 0.64 -10.63 9.26
N SER A 235 1.32 -9.54 9.61
CA SER A 235 0.93 -8.66 10.70
C SER A 235 -0.32 -7.86 10.35
N SER A 236 -1.47 -8.29 10.83
CA SER A 236 -2.73 -7.53 10.78
C SER A 236 -2.82 -6.49 11.91
N SER A 237 -1.70 -5.83 12.27
CA SER A 237 -1.58 -5.06 13.52
C SER A 237 -2.49 -3.83 13.61
N TRP A 238 -3.03 -3.35 12.50
CA TRP A 238 -3.96 -2.21 12.45
C TRP A 238 -5.42 -2.64 12.29
N HIS A 239 -5.70 -3.91 12.00
CA HIS A 239 -7.08 -4.38 11.80
C HIS A 239 -7.90 -4.16 13.08
N SER A 240 -9.08 -3.56 12.92
CA SER A 240 -10.04 -3.34 14.01
C SER A 240 -11.23 -4.31 13.90
N TYR A 241 -12.24 -4.11 14.77
CA TYR A 241 -13.41 -5.00 14.89
C TYR A 241 -14.20 -5.16 13.59
N ASP A 242 -14.17 -4.17 12.70
CA ASP A 242 -14.90 -4.15 11.44
C ASP A 242 -14.14 -4.82 10.27
N ALA A 243 -12.85 -5.13 10.43
CA ALA A 243 -12.02 -5.70 9.37
C ALA A 243 -12.61 -7.01 8.81
N LYS A 244 -13.02 -7.93 9.69
CA LYS A 244 -13.61 -9.21 9.27
C LYS A 244 -14.91 -9.01 8.49
N LEU A 245 -15.76 -8.08 8.92
CA LEU A 245 -17.03 -7.77 8.24
C LEU A 245 -16.77 -7.19 6.85
N ILE A 246 -15.90 -6.18 6.73
CA ILE A 246 -15.59 -5.52 5.45
C ILE A 246 -14.93 -6.49 4.47
N VAL A 247 -13.95 -7.27 4.91
CA VAL A 247 -13.31 -8.30 4.07
C VAL A 247 -14.32 -9.35 3.62
N THR A 248 -15.25 -9.73 4.50
CA THR A 248 -16.33 -10.68 4.17
C THR A 248 -17.30 -10.09 3.15
N ILE A 249 -17.71 -8.82 3.29
CA ILE A 249 -18.55 -8.11 2.32
C ILE A 249 -17.89 -8.07 0.94
N GLY A 250 -16.56 -7.93 0.86
CA GLY A 250 -15.82 -7.94 -0.41
C GLY A 250 -15.89 -9.28 -1.17
N SER A 251 -16.36 -10.37 -0.55
CA SER A 251 -16.61 -11.64 -1.23
C SER A 251 -17.90 -11.56 -2.06
N ARG A 252 -17.85 -12.01 -3.33
CA ARG A 252 -19.01 -11.97 -4.26
C ARG A 252 -20.25 -12.68 -3.71
N ILE A 253 -20.06 -13.73 -2.89
CA ILE A 253 -21.13 -14.51 -2.28
C ILE A 253 -21.87 -13.67 -1.21
N ASN A 254 -21.14 -12.83 -0.48
CA ASN A 254 -21.71 -12.04 0.61
C ASN A 254 -22.34 -10.74 0.12
N LEU A 255 -21.88 -10.16 -1.00
CA LEU A 255 -22.53 -8.99 -1.62
C LEU A 255 -24.02 -9.24 -1.93
N ILE A 256 -24.35 -10.42 -2.46
CA ILE A 256 -25.73 -10.82 -2.74
C ILE A 256 -26.53 -10.91 -1.43
N LEU A 257 -25.94 -11.52 -0.40
CA LEU A 257 -26.57 -11.67 0.91
C LEU A 257 -26.85 -10.31 1.56
N PHE A 258 -25.87 -9.40 1.55
CA PHE A 258 -26.02 -8.05 2.10
C PHE A 258 -26.97 -7.17 1.30
N PHE A 259 -27.07 -7.35 -0.02
CA PHE A 259 -28.09 -6.70 -0.84
C PHE A 259 -29.51 -7.07 -0.37
N PHE A 260 -29.79 -8.36 -0.17
CA PHE A 260 -31.11 -8.80 0.30
C PHE A 260 -31.40 -8.35 1.74
N VAL A 261 -30.39 -8.34 2.62
CA VAL A 261 -30.52 -7.78 3.98
C VAL A 261 -30.86 -6.29 3.92
N GLY A 262 -30.19 -5.52 3.05
CA GLY A 262 -30.47 -4.09 2.85
C GLY A 262 -31.89 -3.83 2.34
N VAL A 263 -32.35 -4.60 1.37
CA VAL A 263 -33.73 -4.53 0.84
C VAL A 263 -34.74 -4.85 1.96
N ALA A 264 -34.52 -5.92 2.73
CA ALA A 264 -35.40 -6.30 3.83
C ALA A 264 -35.47 -5.20 4.91
N LEU A 265 -34.33 -4.59 5.26
CA LEU A 265 -34.27 -3.49 6.22
C LEU A 265 -35.02 -2.25 5.73
N ALA A 266 -34.84 -1.89 4.45
CA ALA A 266 -35.54 -0.76 3.83
C ALA A 266 -37.06 -0.99 3.81
N LEU A 267 -37.51 -2.20 3.48
CA LEU A 267 -38.93 -2.59 3.52
C LEU A 267 -39.48 -2.54 4.95
N PHE A 268 -38.73 -3.02 5.94
CA PHE A 268 -39.11 -2.98 7.35
C PHE A 268 -39.23 -1.54 7.88
N LEU A 269 -38.26 -0.68 7.58
CA LEU A 269 -38.27 0.73 7.97
C LEU A 269 -39.42 1.50 7.28
N ARG A 270 -39.67 1.24 5.99
CA ARG A 270 -40.82 1.81 5.27
C ARG A 270 -42.13 1.39 5.92
N ARG A 271 -42.32 0.10 6.24
CA ARG A 271 -43.51 -0.42 6.93
C ARG A 271 -43.69 0.24 8.30
N ARG A 272 -42.62 0.37 9.09
CA ARG A 272 -42.67 1.08 10.38
C ARG A 272 -43.03 2.56 10.24
N SER A 273 -42.56 3.23 9.19
CA SER A 273 -42.91 4.64 8.94
C SER A 273 -44.38 4.82 8.56
N LEU A 274 -44.94 3.87 7.79
CA LEU A 274 -46.35 3.86 7.41
C LEU A 274 -47.25 3.60 8.64
N LEU A 275 -46.86 2.65 9.49
CA LEU A 275 -47.59 2.34 10.73
C LEU A 275 -47.52 3.43 11.80
N ARG A 276 -46.56 4.37 11.73
CA ARG A 276 -46.48 5.54 12.62
C ARG A 276 -47.26 6.76 12.11
N ARG A 277 -47.78 6.71 10.88
CA ARG A 277 -48.57 7.78 10.25
C ARG A 277 -50.09 7.56 10.38
N PHE A 278 -50.50 6.44 10.99
CA PHE A 278 -51.85 6.14 11.44
C PHE A 278 -51.86 6.13 12.97
#